data_AF-A0A3B0ZG90-F1
#
_entry.id   AF-A0A3B0ZG90-F1
#
_cell.length_a   1.000
_cell.length_b   1.000
_cell.length_c   1.000
_cell.angle_alpha   90.00
_cell.angle_beta   90.00
_cell.angle_gamma   90.00
#
_symmetry.space_group_name_H-M   'P 1'
#
loop_
_entity.id
_entity.type
_entity.pdbx_description
1 polymer ?
#
loop_
_entity_poly.entity_id
_entity_poly.type
_entity_poly.pdbx_seq_one_letter_code
_entity_poly.pdbx_strand_id
1 'polypeptide(L)' 'MRGIKGRSSAKLFESSPYLKRRFWGRHFWARGYFCVTSGDLTEEMIKEYLEHHFEPKVDDNFRAED' A
#
# COMPACT_ATOMS: atom_id res chain seq x y z
N MET A 1 -9.55 -1.19 4.35
CA MET A 1 -8.61 -0.04 4.25
C MET A 1 -8.84 0.98 3.11
N ARG A 2 -9.77 0.75 2.15
CA ARG A 2 -10.00 1.64 0.99
C ARG A 2 -10.17 3.12 1.35
N GLY A 3 -11.01 3.43 2.34
CA GLY A 3 -11.27 4.82 2.75
C GLY A 3 -10.05 5.51 3.38
N ILE A 4 -9.34 4.83 4.27
CA ILE A 4 -8.17 5.38 4.97
C ILE A 4 -7.05 5.65 3.97
N LYS A 5 -6.67 4.64 3.18
CA LYS A 5 -5.60 4.74 2.18
C LYS A 5 -5.94 5.75 1.09
N GLY A 6 -7.20 5.81 0.65
CA GLY A 6 -7.65 6.75 -0.36
C GLY A 6 -7.61 8.21 0.13
N ARG A 7 -8.15 8.49 1.32
CA ARG A 7 -8.16 9.85 1.88
C ARG A 7 -6.76 10.33 2.25
N SER A 8 -5.91 9.48 2.83
CA SER A 8 -4.53 9.85 3.14
C SER A 8 -3.73 10.14 1.88
N SER A 9 -3.86 9.30 0.84
CA SER A 9 -3.28 9.55 -0.49
C SER A 9 -3.75 10.88 -1.09
N ALA A 10 -5.05 11.17 -1.03
CA ALA A 10 -5.60 12.44 -1.52
C ALA A 10 -5.00 13.65 -0.80
N LYS A 11 -4.94 13.62 0.54
CA LYS A 11 -4.34 14.69 1.35
C LYS A 11 -2.85 14.88 1.05
N LEU A 12 -2.09 13.78 0.92
CA LEU A 12 -0.66 13.84 0.60
C LEU A 12 -0.40 14.47 -0.77
N PHE A 13 -1.21 14.13 -1.78
CA PHE A 13 -1.07 14.76 -3.10
C PHE A 13 -1.48 16.24 -3.12
N GLU A 14 -2.37 16.66 -2.22
CA GLU A 14 -2.75 18.07 -2.04
C GLU A 14 -1.64 18.86 -1.33
N SER A 15 -1.13 18.34 -0.21
CA SER A 15 -0.07 18.99 0.58
C SER A 15 1.31 18.94 -0.08
N SER A 16 1.54 17.96 -0.95
CA SER A 16 2.85 17.71 -1.56
C SER A 16 2.71 17.45 -3.07
N PRO A 17 2.47 18.49 -3.88
CA PRO A 17 2.20 18.35 -5.31
C PRO A 17 3.30 17.62 -6.10
N TYR A 18 4.55 17.67 -5.64
CA TYR A 18 5.67 16.96 -6.26
C TYR A 18 5.47 15.43 -6.27
N LEU A 19 4.72 14.87 -5.32
CA LEU A 19 4.41 13.43 -5.28
C LEU A 19 3.59 12.97 -6.49
N LYS A 20 2.81 13.85 -7.11
CA LYS A 20 2.05 13.53 -8.34
C LYS A 20 2.97 13.19 -9.52
N ARG A 21 4.20 13.73 -9.53
CA ARG A 21 5.22 13.42 -10.55
C ARG A 21 5.93 12.09 -10.28
N ARG A 22 6.03 11.68 -9.02
CA ARG A 22 6.68 10.42 -8.60
C ARG A 22 5.74 9.23 -8.71
N PHE A 23 4.47 9.40 -8.35
CA PHE A 23 3.45 8.35 -8.30
C PHE A 23 2.37 8.56 -9.37
N TRP A 24 2.70 8.19 -10.61
CA TRP A 24 1.78 8.23 -11.74
C TRP A 24 0.56 7.34 -11.47
N GLY A 25 -0.62 7.76 -11.94
CA GLY A 25 -1.88 7.05 -11.65
C GLY A 25 -2.40 7.20 -10.21
N ARG A 26 -1.77 8.04 -9.37
CA ARG A 26 -2.17 8.31 -7.98
C ARG A 26 -2.13 7.08 -7.06
N HIS A 27 -1.29 6.10 -7.41
CA HIS A 27 -1.04 4.91 -6.60
C HIS A 27 0.02 5.21 -5.53
N PHE A 28 -0.40 5.78 -4.41
CA PHE A 28 0.52 6.09 -3.31
C PHE A 28 0.78 4.88 -2.39
N TRP A 29 -0.25 4.08 -2.12
CA TRP A 29 -0.15 2.90 -1.28
C TRP A 29 -0.22 1.62 -2.13
N ALA A 30 0.46 0.56 -1.70
CA ALA A 30 0.29 -0.78 -2.26
C ALA A 30 -1.18 -1.23 -2.21
N ARG A 31 -1.58 -2.24 -2.97
CA ARG A 31 -3.01 -2.66 -3.04
C ARG A 31 -3.49 -3.30 -1.73
N GLY A 32 -2.74 -4.25 -1.19
CA GLY A 32 -3.13 -5.00 0.00
C GLY A 32 -3.05 -4.20 1.31
N TYR A 33 -3.60 -4.77 2.38
CA TYR A 33 -3.37 -4.27 3.74
C TYR A 33 -3.31 -5.45 4.71
N PHE A 34 -2.60 -5.27 5.81
CA PHE A 34 -2.55 -6.20 6.94
C PHE A 34 -3.28 -5.57 8.13
N CYS A 35 -4.03 -6.38 8.87
CA CYS A 35 -4.73 -5.94 10.06
C CYS A 35 -4.84 -7.12 11.02
N VAL A 36 -4.38 -6.93 12.25
CA VAL A 36 -4.45 -7.91 13.34
C VAL A 36 -4.70 -7.15 14.64
N THR A 37 -5.29 -7.84 15.62
CA THR A 37 -5.50 -7.29 16.96
C THR A 37 -4.14 -7.09 17.65
N SER A 38 -3.98 -5.98 18.37
CA SER A 38 -2.70 -5.62 18.98
C SER A 38 -2.16 -6.65 19.99
N GLY A 39 -3.03 -7.46 20.61
CA GLY A 39 -2.64 -8.52 21.55
C GLY A 39 -2.07 -9.76 20.89
N ASP A 40 -2.37 -9.98 19.61
CA ASP A 40 -1.96 -11.15 18.83
C ASP A 40 -0.85 -10.82 17.82
N LEU A 41 -0.39 -9.56 17.77
CA LEU A 41 0.60 -9.11 16.80
C LEU A 41 1.99 -9.66 17.16
N THR A 42 2.58 -10.44 16.24
CA THR A 42 3.98 -10.85 16.32
C THR A 42 4.80 -10.29 15.16
N GLU A 43 6.13 -10.27 15.31
CA GLU A 43 7.04 -9.81 14.26
C GLU A 43 7.00 -10.76 13.04
N GLU A 44 6.83 -12.05 13.28
CA GLU A 44 6.74 -13.10 12.26
C GLU A 44 5.52 -12.87 11.36
N MET A 45 4.37 -12.49 11.93
CA MET A 45 3.17 -12.19 11.14
C MET A 45 3.38 -10.99 10.21
N ILE A 46 4.13 -9.98 10.65
CA ILE A 46 4.47 -8.82 9.82
C ILE A 46 5.41 -9.26 8.68
N LYS A 47 6.45 -10.05 8.99
CA LYS A 47 7.41 -10.57 8.00
C LYS A 47 6.71 -11.42 6.95
N GLU A 48 5.92 -12.40 7.37
CA GLU A 48 5.17 -13.28 6.47
C GLU A 48 4.24 -12.47 5.56
N TYR A 49 3.55 -11.47 6.10
CA TYR A 49 2.72 -10.58 5.29
C TYR A 49 3.54 -9.84 4.23
N LEU A 50 4.69 -9.25 4.61
CA LEU A 50 5.53 -8.47 3.71
C LEU A 50 6.20 -9.32 2.63
N GLU A 51 6.63 -10.54 2.96
CA GLU A 51 7.25 -11.49 2.01
C GLU A 51 6.31 -11.81 0.84
N HIS A 52 5.04 -12.05 1.13
CA HIS A 52 4.04 -12.39 0.11
C HIS A 52 3.30 -11.17 -0.45
N HIS A 53 3.56 -9.97 0.08
CA HIS A 53 2.74 -8.77 -0.22
C HIS A 53 2.80 -8.33 -1.68
N PHE A 54 3.96 -8.54 -2.30
CA PHE A 54 4.27 -8.06 -3.65
C PHE A 54 4.24 -9.19 -4.69
N GLU A 55 3.82 -10.39 -4.30
CA GLU A 55 3.68 -11.48 -5.25
C GLU A 55 2.64 -11.11 -6.33
N PRO A 56 3.00 -11.28 -7.62
CA PRO A 56 2.11 -10.93 -8.71
C PRO A 56 0.88 -11.81 -8.68
N LYS A 57 -0.31 -11.20 -8.60
CA LYS A 57 -1.56 -11.92 -8.80
C LYS A 57 -1.81 -12.07 -10.29
N VAL A 58 -2.43 -13.20 -10.68
CA VAL A 58 -2.68 -13.57 -12.08
C VAL A 58 -3.51 -12.50 -12.82
N ASP A 59 -4.29 -11.70 -12.08
CA ASP A 59 -5.13 -10.61 -12.58
C ASP A 59 -4.55 -9.19 -12.36
N ASP A 60 -3.33 -9.06 -11.82
CA ASP A 60 -2.76 -7.76 -11.49
C ASP A 60 -1.94 -7.17 -12.64
N ASN A 61 -2.52 -6.19 -13.32
CA ASN A 61 -1.84 -5.39 -14.35
C ASN A 61 -0.98 -4.27 -13.75
N PHE A 62 -0.97 -4.10 -12.43
CA PHE A 62 -0.19 -3.07 -11.76
C PHE A 62 1.15 -3.63 -11.26
N ARG A 63 2.25 -3.11 -11.83
CA ARG A 63 3.61 -3.35 -11.34
C ARG A 63 4.07 -2.14 -10.54
N ALA A 64 4.48 -2.35 -9.29
CA ALA A 64 5.37 -1.38 -8.65
C ALA A 64 6.71 -1.44 -9.40
N GLU A 65 7.28 -0.28 -9.73
CA GLU A 65 8.55 -0.17 -10.46
C GLU A 65 9.64 -1.11 -9.87
N ASP A 66 10.52 -1.63 -10.73
CA ASP A 66 11.63 -2.52 -10.38
C ASP A 66 12.58 -1.93 -9.31
#